data_AF-A0A653WLJ7-F1
#
_entry.id   AF-A0A653WLJ7-F1
#
_cell.length_a   1.000
_cell.length_b   1.000
_cell.length_c   1.000
_cell.angle_alpha   90.00
_cell.angle_beta   90.00
_cell.angle_gamma   90.00
#
_symmetry.space_group_name_H-M   'P 1'
#
loop_
_entity.id
_entity.type
_entity.pdbx_description
1 polymer ?
#
loop_
_entity_poly.entity_id
_entity_poly.type
_entity_poly.pdbx_seq_one_letter_code
_entity_poly.pdbx_strand_id
1 'polypeptide(L)'
;MRGNFPSTSFYTLSDLDINLRHQAIEYNAALLSRLHRRTLTAIENAFSRAILVRMNGLCFVKTSELDNLLRTGSSGAANYLWQQGIDGYSSPATPHTLDGELYISGPDFCGLLDARIQSTIGKNNLYLKYVRAIYMALTSHSILNDLRTSFASDINEQRNQLKRQRIRRYGITRCEFTDVEFSDASEVQFAHVDSVATAPLHALDIKNGVIILRGIHAELTQRGIHDFAGMYDFCIERGHSTIWAEDFDL
;
A
#
# COMPACT_ATOMS: atom_id res chain seq x y z
N MET A 1 7.66 -20.19 -0.80
CA MET A 1 8.01 -19.44 -2.03
C MET A 1 8.21 -17.98 -1.63
N ARG A 2 9.34 -17.36 -1.98
CA ARG A 2 9.55 -15.93 -1.74
C ARG A 2 8.99 -15.17 -2.94
N GLY A 3 7.94 -14.39 -2.74
CA GLY A 3 7.51 -13.41 -3.75
C GLY A 3 8.65 -12.44 -4.00
N ASN A 4 8.94 -12.16 -5.27
CA ASN A 4 9.93 -11.16 -5.70
C ASN A 4 9.39 -9.74 -5.43
N PHE A 5 9.20 -9.40 -4.16
CA PHE A 5 9.11 -8.01 -3.76
C PHE A 5 10.53 -7.43 -3.71
N PRO A 6 10.76 -6.21 -4.23
CA PRO A 6 11.98 -5.49 -3.89
C PRO A 6 12.03 -5.40 -2.35
N SER A 7 13.24 -5.57 -1.84
CA SER A 7 13.60 -5.86 -0.44
C SER A 7 12.67 -5.25 0.63
N THR A 8 12.55 -5.94 1.76
CA THR A 8 11.93 -5.50 3.03
C THR A 8 12.62 -4.29 3.67
N SER A 9 13.13 -3.35 2.86
CA SER A 9 13.85 -2.17 3.30
C SER A 9 12.83 -1.12 3.75
N PHE A 10 12.78 -0.92 5.06
CA PHE A 10 12.11 0.20 5.70
C PHE A 10 13.16 1.25 6.05
N TYR A 11 12.75 2.51 5.98
CA TYR A 11 13.53 3.65 6.41
C TYR A 11 12.87 4.28 7.62
N THR A 12 13.65 4.61 8.64
CA THR A 12 13.21 5.55 9.68
C THR A 12 13.14 6.97 9.10
N LEU A 13 12.50 7.89 9.82
CA LEU A 13 12.54 9.31 9.43
C LEU A 13 13.98 9.86 9.42
N SER A 14 14.84 9.37 10.31
CA SER A 14 16.25 9.75 10.36
C SER A 14 17.03 9.24 9.16
N ASP A 15 16.76 8.02 8.67
CA ASP A 15 17.40 7.49 7.44
C ASP A 15 17.04 8.32 6.19
N LEU A 16 15.92 9.05 6.24
CA LEU A 16 15.44 9.92 5.18
C LEU A 16 15.78 11.40 5.43
N ASP A 17 16.60 11.72 6.44
CA ASP A 17 16.91 13.10 6.85
C ASP A 17 15.64 13.96 7.15
N ILE A 18 14.55 13.32 7.55
CA ILE A 18 13.29 13.99 7.87
C ILE A 18 13.27 14.38 9.35
N ASN A 19 13.35 15.69 9.61
CA ASN A 19 13.19 16.26 10.94
C ASN A 19 11.87 17.02 11.07
N LEU A 20 10.90 16.41 11.78
CA LEU A 20 9.56 16.97 11.99
C LEU A 20 9.57 18.33 12.71
N ARG A 21 10.60 18.63 13.52
CA ARG A 21 10.70 19.92 14.23
C ARG A 21 11.01 21.09 13.29
N HIS A 22 11.55 20.80 12.11
CA HIS A 22 11.88 21.80 11.11
C HIS A 22 10.82 21.87 9.99
N GLN A 23 9.79 21.02 10.05
CA GLN A 23 8.71 21.06 9.07
C GLN A 23 7.69 22.15 9.41
N ALA A 24 7.25 22.86 8.38
CA ALA A 24 6.11 23.76 8.48
C ALA A 24 4.83 22.93 8.67
N ILE A 25 4.35 22.85 9.91
CA ILE A 25 3.06 22.20 10.21
C ILE A 25 1.97 23.26 10.08
N GLU A 26 1.12 23.10 9.07
CA GLU A 26 -0.05 23.97 8.90
C GLU A 26 -1.07 23.70 10.02
N TYR A 27 -1.04 24.55 11.04
CA TYR A 27 -1.99 24.53 12.14
C TYR A 27 -2.31 25.94 12.61
N ASN A 28 -3.56 26.20 13.00
CA ASN A 28 -3.96 27.53 13.44
C ASN A 28 -3.16 27.96 14.70
N ALA A 29 -2.39 29.03 14.59
CA ALA A 29 -1.50 29.50 15.65
C ALA A 29 -2.24 29.85 16.95
N ALA A 30 -3.46 30.39 16.86
CA ALA A 30 -4.29 30.70 18.02
C ALA A 30 -4.85 29.44 18.72
N LEU A 31 -5.01 28.34 18.00
CA LEU A 31 -5.33 27.04 18.60
C LEU A 31 -4.07 26.39 19.21
N LEU A 32 -2.93 26.49 18.53
CA LEU A 32 -1.66 25.94 19.01
C LEU A 32 -1.24 26.57 20.35
N SER A 33 -1.43 27.88 20.52
CA SER A 33 -1.12 28.59 21.77
C SER A 33 -1.94 28.12 22.97
N ARG A 34 -3.07 27.42 22.75
CA ARG A 34 -3.90 26.83 23.81
C ARG A 34 -3.41 25.45 24.26
N LEU A 35 -2.44 24.87 23.56
CA LEU A 35 -1.90 23.55 23.81
C LEU A 35 -0.61 23.60 24.63
N HIS A 36 -0.35 22.56 25.43
CA HIS A 36 0.87 22.50 26.23
C HIS A 36 2.03 22.07 25.35
N ARG A 37 3.09 22.89 25.32
CA ARG A 37 4.33 22.61 24.60
C ARG A 37 4.90 21.22 24.90
N ARG A 38 4.88 20.80 26.18
CA ARG A 38 5.32 19.46 26.59
C ARG A 38 4.56 18.33 25.87
N THR A 39 3.25 18.49 25.68
CA THR A 39 2.43 17.52 24.97
C THR A 39 2.68 17.55 23.47
N LEU A 40 2.85 18.73 22.88
CA LEU A 40 3.22 18.86 21.46
C LEU A 40 4.55 18.16 21.18
N THR A 41 5.58 18.43 21.98
CA THR A 41 6.89 17.75 21.87
C THR A 41 6.79 16.24 22.09
N ALA A 42 5.93 15.77 22.99
CA ALA A 42 5.71 14.33 23.17
C ALA A 42 5.10 13.69 21.91
N ILE A 43 4.17 14.37 21.25
CA ILE A 43 3.57 13.93 19.98
C ILE A 43 4.63 13.89 18.86
N GLU A 44 5.42 14.95 18.70
CA GLU A 44 6.50 15.01 17.70
C GLU A 44 7.50 13.85 17.90
N ASN A 45 7.94 13.64 19.15
CA ASN A 45 8.86 12.57 19.47
C ASN A 45 8.24 11.18 19.25
N ALA A 46 6.93 11.02 19.48
CA ALA A 46 6.22 9.77 19.20
C ALA A 46 6.24 9.48 17.70
N PHE A 47 5.99 10.46 16.83
CA PHE A 47 6.13 10.26 15.38
C PHE A 47 7.56 9.85 14.98
N SER A 48 8.59 10.48 15.54
CA SER A 48 9.98 10.10 15.25
C SER A 48 10.31 8.65 15.61
N ARG A 49 9.65 8.07 16.64
CA ARG A 49 9.83 6.67 17.03
C ARG A 49 8.86 5.71 16.33
N ALA A 50 7.69 6.20 15.93
CA ALA A 50 6.60 5.38 15.44
C ALA A 50 6.67 5.10 13.94
N ILE A 51 7.23 6.01 13.15
CA ILE A 51 7.12 5.93 11.69
C ILE A 51 8.27 5.14 11.08
N LEU A 52 7.89 4.11 10.33
CA LEU A 52 8.70 3.51 9.28
C LEU A 52 8.12 3.86 7.92
N VAL A 53 8.98 4.09 6.94
CA VAL A 53 8.62 4.39 5.56
C VAL A 53 9.14 3.26 4.70
N ARG A 54 8.25 2.58 3.98
CA ARG A 54 8.63 1.58 2.98
C ARG A 54 9.15 2.29 1.73
N MET A 55 9.95 1.60 0.91
CA MET A 55 10.48 2.12 -0.36
C MET A 55 9.44 2.71 -1.32
N ASN A 56 8.16 2.30 -1.23
CA ASN A 56 7.07 2.90 -2.00
C ASN A 56 6.49 4.17 -1.36
N GLY A 57 7.17 4.77 -0.37
CA GLY A 57 6.74 5.93 0.40
C GLY A 57 5.52 5.71 1.29
N LEU A 58 5.10 4.47 1.51
CA LEU A 58 4.02 4.13 2.44
C LEU A 58 4.54 4.15 3.88
N CYS A 59 3.84 4.86 4.76
CA CYS A 59 4.15 4.89 6.18
C CYS A 59 3.52 3.70 6.91
N PHE A 60 4.22 3.21 7.92
CA PHE A 60 3.77 2.25 8.92
C PHE A 60 3.96 2.88 10.30
N VAL A 61 2.97 2.71 11.17
CA VAL A 61 2.91 3.33 12.49
C VAL A 61 3.02 2.27 13.58
N LYS A 62 4.05 2.37 14.42
CA LYS A 62 4.30 1.44 15.51
C LYS A 62 3.17 1.48 16.53
N THR A 63 2.58 0.32 16.84
CA THR A 63 1.40 0.23 17.71
C THR A 63 1.68 0.68 19.14
N SER A 64 2.92 0.50 19.61
CA SER A 64 3.38 0.91 20.95
C SER A 64 3.38 2.42 21.19
N GLU A 65 3.28 3.23 20.13
CA GLU A 65 3.25 4.70 20.21
C GLU A 65 1.84 5.27 20.00
N LEU A 66 0.84 4.43 19.72
CA LEU A 66 -0.52 4.86 19.42
C LEU A 66 -1.22 5.50 20.61
N ASP A 67 -0.83 5.21 21.85
CA ASP A 67 -1.36 5.87 23.03
C ASP A 67 -1.08 7.38 23.03
N ASN A 68 0.13 7.74 22.60
CA ASN A 68 0.60 9.12 22.45
C ASN A 68 0.00 9.81 21.23
N LEU A 69 -0.18 9.08 20.12
CA LEU A 69 -0.72 9.62 18.87
C LEU A 69 -2.25 9.73 18.87
N LEU A 70 -2.97 8.74 19.43
CA LEU A 70 -4.43 8.73 19.55
C LEU A 70 -4.95 9.33 20.86
N ARG A 71 -4.04 9.85 21.70
CA ARG A 71 -4.34 10.54 22.96
C ARG A 71 -5.26 9.73 23.88
N THR A 72 -5.00 8.44 24.02
CA THR A 72 -5.79 7.52 24.85
C THR A 72 -5.21 7.32 26.25
N GLY A 73 -4.01 7.86 26.50
CA GLY A 73 -3.30 7.69 27.77
C GLY A 73 -2.87 6.24 28.00
N SER A 74 -2.44 5.92 29.23
CA SER A 74 -1.89 4.61 29.59
C SER A 74 -2.95 3.53 29.88
N SER A 75 -4.20 3.72 29.44
CA SER A 75 -5.32 2.81 29.71
C SER A 75 -5.28 1.52 28.88
N GLY A 76 -4.39 1.43 27.90
CA GLY A 76 -4.39 0.35 26.91
C GLY A 76 -5.47 0.49 25.84
N ALA A 77 -6.31 1.54 25.89
CA ALA A 77 -7.39 1.72 24.91
C ALA A 77 -6.88 1.83 23.47
N ALA A 78 -5.66 2.33 23.23
CA ALA A 78 -5.08 2.32 21.89
C ALA A 78 -5.05 0.91 21.26
N ASN A 79 -4.75 -0.13 22.05
CA ASN A 79 -4.70 -1.51 21.57
C ASN A 79 -6.07 -2.01 21.14
N TYR A 80 -7.09 -1.76 21.95
CA TYR A 80 -8.45 -2.12 21.61
C TYR A 80 -8.90 -1.44 20.31
N LEU A 81 -8.63 -0.14 20.16
CA LEU A 81 -9.07 0.63 19.00
C LEU A 81 -8.48 0.12 17.68
N TRP A 82 -7.18 -0.21 17.63
CA TRP A 82 -6.61 -0.70 16.37
C TRP A 82 -7.00 -2.16 16.09
N GLN A 83 -7.16 -2.99 17.13
CA GLN A 83 -7.50 -4.40 16.97
C GLN A 83 -8.96 -4.65 16.62
N GLN A 84 -9.87 -3.83 17.14
CA GLN A 84 -11.32 -4.00 16.98
C GLN A 84 -11.93 -2.94 16.05
N GLY A 85 -11.19 -1.88 15.75
CA GLY A 85 -11.74 -0.71 15.09
C GLY A 85 -12.62 0.11 16.03
N ILE A 86 -13.45 0.95 15.43
CA ILE A 86 -14.47 1.77 16.10
C ILE A 86 -15.74 1.60 15.28
N ASP A 87 -16.74 0.96 15.88
CA ASP A 87 -17.99 0.63 15.18
C ASP A 87 -18.63 1.87 14.53
N GLY A 88 -19.00 1.73 13.26
CA GLY A 88 -19.52 2.83 12.43
C GLY A 88 -18.50 3.89 11.98
N TYR A 89 -17.22 3.79 12.36
CA TYR A 89 -16.18 4.76 11.98
C TYR A 89 -14.95 4.16 11.29
N SER A 90 -14.42 3.04 11.79
CA SER A 90 -13.19 2.42 11.26
C SER A 90 -13.16 0.92 11.51
N SER A 91 -12.74 0.15 10.50
CA SER A 91 -12.49 -1.29 10.63
C SER A 91 -11.25 -1.60 11.48
N PRO A 92 -11.11 -2.85 11.99
CA PRO A 92 -9.86 -3.36 12.52
C PRO A 92 -8.68 -3.12 11.57
N ALA A 93 -7.55 -2.69 12.12
CA ALA A 93 -6.32 -2.52 11.35
C ALA A 93 -5.63 -3.87 11.11
N THR A 94 -4.96 -3.99 9.98
CA THR A 94 -4.14 -5.19 9.69
C THR A 94 -2.80 -5.06 10.41
N PRO A 95 -2.42 -6.01 11.29
CA PRO A 95 -1.13 -5.95 11.97
C PRO A 95 0.01 -6.39 11.04
N HIS A 96 1.11 -5.67 11.09
CA HIS A 96 2.37 -6.00 10.41
C HIS A 96 3.47 -6.18 11.44
N THR A 97 4.11 -7.35 11.46
CA THR A 97 5.28 -7.59 12.33
C THR A 97 6.56 -7.29 11.57
N LEU A 98 7.29 -6.25 12.00
CA LEU A 98 8.55 -5.80 11.40
C LEU A 98 9.61 -5.77 12.51
N ASP A 99 10.68 -6.54 12.35
CA ASP A 99 11.77 -6.67 13.34
C ASP A 99 11.28 -6.97 14.78
N GLY A 100 10.26 -7.82 14.90
CA GLY A 100 9.68 -8.23 16.18
C GLY A 100 8.71 -7.21 16.80
N GLU A 101 8.47 -6.10 16.11
CA GLU A 101 7.60 -5.02 16.57
C GLU A 101 6.32 -4.95 15.72
N LEU A 102 5.22 -4.54 16.34
CA LEU A 102 3.92 -4.46 15.67
C LEU A 102 3.67 -3.07 15.10
N TYR A 103 3.21 -3.03 13.85
CA TYR A 103 2.85 -1.82 13.12
C TYR A 103 1.46 -1.97 12.49
N ILE A 104 0.82 -0.83 12.23
CA ILE A 104 -0.34 -0.72 11.35
C ILE A 104 0.00 0.16 10.15
N SER A 105 -0.74 0.01 9.06
CA SER A 105 -0.53 0.84 7.88
C SER A 105 -0.90 2.32 8.15
N GLY A 106 -0.28 3.23 7.41
CA GLY A 106 -0.63 4.64 7.42
C GLY A 106 -2.12 4.93 7.15
N PRO A 107 -2.77 4.27 6.16
CA PRO A 107 -4.21 4.35 5.95
C PRO A 107 -5.03 3.92 7.17
N ASP A 108 -4.69 2.79 7.80
CA ASP A 108 -5.40 2.32 9.01
C ASP A 108 -5.26 3.34 10.15
N PHE A 109 -4.04 3.89 10.35
CA PHE A 109 -3.80 4.93 11.33
C PHE A 109 -4.65 6.19 11.05
N CYS A 110 -4.74 6.63 9.79
CA CYS A 110 -5.60 7.75 9.41
C CYS A 110 -7.07 7.49 9.74
N GLY A 111 -7.59 6.31 9.39
CA GLY A 111 -8.98 5.94 9.71
C GLY A 111 -9.25 6.01 11.21
N LEU A 112 -8.35 5.45 12.03
CA LEU A 112 -8.45 5.51 13.49
C LEU A 112 -8.35 6.95 14.01
N LEU A 113 -7.44 7.75 13.49
CA LEU A 113 -7.24 9.14 13.91
C LEU A 113 -8.48 9.99 13.59
N ASP A 114 -9.03 9.88 12.38
CA ASP A 114 -10.22 10.62 11.97
C ASP A 114 -11.44 10.20 12.80
N ALA A 115 -11.62 8.91 13.07
CA ALA A 115 -12.64 8.40 13.97
C ALA A 115 -12.50 8.94 15.40
N ARG A 116 -11.26 9.02 15.92
CA ARG A 116 -10.97 9.62 17.23
C ARG A 116 -11.23 11.12 17.27
N ILE A 117 -10.93 11.84 16.20
CA ILE A 117 -11.24 13.27 16.08
C ILE A 117 -12.75 13.50 16.10
N GLN A 118 -13.53 12.68 15.40
CA GLN A 118 -15.00 12.82 15.37
C GLN A 118 -15.64 12.49 16.72
N SER A 119 -15.11 11.50 17.44
CA SER A 119 -15.66 11.03 18.72
C SER A 119 -15.11 11.74 19.97
N THR A 120 -14.15 12.66 19.83
CA THR A 120 -13.51 13.36 20.96
C THR A 120 -13.74 14.85 20.89
N ILE A 121 -14.01 15.50 22.03
CA ILE A 121 -14.19 16.95 22.15
C ILE A 121 -13.11 17.61 23.02
N GLY A 122 -13.11 18.95 23.07
CA GLY A 122 -12.25 19.72 23.96
C GLY A 122 -10.76 19.69 23.59
N LYS A 123 -9.90 19.79 24.60
CA LYS A 123 -8.43 19.94 24.39
C LYS A 123 -7.79 18.72 23.73
N ASN A 124 -8.29 17.51 24.03
CA ASN A 124 -7.81 16.29 23.39
C ASN A 124 -8.11 16.27 21.88
N ASN A 125 -9.27 16.79 21.47
CA ASN A 125 -9.59 16.94 20.04
C ASN A 125 -8.59 17.86 19.33
N LEU A 126 -8.18 18.96 19.96
CA LEU A 126 -7.19 19.86 19.39
C LEU A 126 -5.82 19.18 19.22
N TYR A 127 -5.38 18.38 20.20
CA TYR A 127 -4.15 17.58 20.05
C TYR A 127 -4.26 16.55 18.92
N LEU A 128 -5.40 15.86 18.78
CA LEU A 128 -5.61 14.91 17.69
C LEU A 128 -5.57 15.59 16.31
N LYS A 129 -6.16 16.78 16.19
CA LYS A 129 -6.04 17.60 14.96
C LYS A 129 -4.59 18.01 14.69
N TYR A 130 -3.79 18.25 15.72
CA TYR A 130 -2.37 18.54 15.57
C TYR A 130 -1.58 17.30 15.12
N VAL A 131 -1.90 16.11 15.67
CA VAL A 131 -1.37 14.82 15.18
C VAL A 131 -1.69 14.64 13.69
N ARG A 132 -2.93 14.93 13.27
CA ARG A 132 -3.35 14.88 11.86
C ARG A 132 -2.54 15.84 11.00
N ALA A 133 -2.31 17.07 11.46
CA ALA A 133 -1.49 18.05 10.73
C ALA A 133 -0.05 17.58 10.54
N ILE A 134 0.59 17.02 11.58
CA ILE A 134 1.94 16.44 11.46
C ILE A 134 1.95 15.30 10.44
N TYR A 135 1.00 14.37 10.54
CA TYR A 135 0.95 13.22 9.63
C TYR A 135 0.71 13.64 8.17
N MET A 136 -0.14 14.65 7.94
CA MET A 136 -0.35 15.22 6.60
C MET A 136 0.91 15.88 6.06
N ALA A 137 1.63 16.67 6.87
CA ALA A 137 2.91 17.27 6.48
C ALA A 137 3.98 16.21 6.16
N LEU A 138 4.03 15.13 6.94
CA LEU A 138 4.92 14.01 6.69
C LEU A 138 4.60 13.30 5.38
N THR A 139 3.33 12.94 5.17
CA THR A 139 2.91 12.17 3.99
C THR A 139 2.99 12.97 2.68
N SER A 140 2.92 14.31 2.75
CA SER A 140 3.14 15.21 1.62
C SER A 140 4.60 15.64 1.43
N HIS A 141 5.52 15.19 2.30
CA HIS A 141 6.93 15.54 2.22
C HIS A 141 7.55 15.10 0.90
N SER A 142 8.40 15.95 0.30
CA SER A 142 9.01 15.72 -1.01
C SER A 142 9.71 14.37 -1.09
N ILE A 143 10.51 14.02 -0.08
CA ILE A 143 11.24 12.73 -0.05
C ILE A 143 10.29 11.52 -0.16
N LEU A 144 9.13 11.55 0.49
CA LEU A 144 8.16 10.44 0.40
C LEU A 144 7.49 10.41 -0.99
N ASN A 145 7.29 11.57 -1.62
CA ASN A 145 6.81 11.66 -2.99
C ASN A 145 7.86 11.18 -4.00
N ASP A 146 9.13 11.48 -3.77
CA ASP A 146 10.24 11.04 -4.60
C ASP A 146 10.41 9.52 -4.50
N LEU A 147 10.28 8.94 -3.29
CA LEU A 147 10.25 7.50 -3.09
C LEU A 147 9.09 6.84 -3.85
N ARG A 148 7.87 7.40 -3.79
CA ARG A 148 6.72 6.90 -4.57
C ARG A 148 6.97 6.96 -6.06
N THR A 149 7.52 8.08 -6.54
CA THR A 149 7.83 8.30 -7.95
C THR A 149 8.89 7.32 -8.44
N SER A 150 9.98 7.17 -7.69
CA SER A 150 11.06 6.22 -7.99
C SER A 150 10.52 4.80 -8.02
N PHE A 151 9.76 4.40 -6.99
CA PHE A 151 9.18 3.07 -6.92
C PHE A 151 8.21 2.79 -8.08
N ALA A 152 7.39 3.77 -8.48
CA ALA A 152 6.52 3.64 -9.63
C ALA A 152 7.31 3.51 -10.94
N SER A 153 8.43 4.23 -11.08
CA SER A 153 9.34 4.10 -12.22
C SER A 153 9.98 2.71 -12.27
N ASP A 154 10.50 2.23 -11.14
CA ASP A 154 11.10 0.90 -11.02
C ASP A 154 10.08 -0.20 -11.36
N ILE A 155 8.83 -0.06 -10.87
CA ILE A 155 7.74 -0.95 -11.26
C ILE A 155 7.54 -0.90 -12.77
N ASN A 156 7.45 0.29 -13.37
CA ASN A 156 7.18 0.42 -14.80
C ASN A 156 8.30 -0.22 -15.66
N GLU A 157 9.56 -0.04 -15.26
CA GLU A 157 10.71 -0.67 -15.91
C GLU A 157 10.67 -2.20 -15.77
N GLN A 158 10.37 -2.71 -14.58
CA GLN A 158 10.29 -4.14 -14.32
C GLN A 158 9.05 -4.78 -14.98
N ARG A 159 7.93 -4.07 -15.09
CA ARG A 159 6.71 -4.52 -15.78
C ARG A 159 7.00 -4.88 -17.24
N ASN A 160 7.83 -4.08 -17.91
CA ASN A 160 8.25 -4.35 -19.30
C ASN A 160 9.03 -5.67 -19.43
N GLN A 161 9.59 -6.19 -18.33
CA GLN A 161 10.34 -7.44 -18.32
C GLN A 161 9.47 -8.65 -17.98
N LEU A 162 8.26 -8.48 -17.42
CA LEU A 162 7.41 -9.59 -16.94
C LEU A 162 7.11 -10.61 -18.03
N LYS A 163 6.78 -10.14 -19.24
CA LYS A 163 6.55 -11.01 -20.41
C LYS A 163 7.75 -11.94 -20.64
N ARG A 164 8.95 -11.36 -20.71
CA ARG A 164 10.20 -12.10 -20.96
C ARG A 164 10.54 -13.03 -19.80
N GLN A 165 10.36 -12.56 -18.57
CA GLN A 165 10.63 -13.33 -17.36
C GLN A 165 9.69 -14.55 -17.25
N ARG A 166 8.37 -14.38 -17.45
CA ARG A 166 7.39 -15.47 -17.41
C ARG A 166 7.66 -16.51 -18.51
N ILE A 167 7.80 -16.06 -19.76
CA ILE A 167 8.13 -16.95 -20.90
C ILE A 167 9.36 -17.80 -20.59
N ARG A 168 10.45 -17.18 -20.12
CA ARG A 168 11.69 -17.89 -19.79
C ARG A 168 11.54 -18.81 -18.58
N ARG A 169 10.83 -18.38 -17.53
CA ARG A 169 10.67 -19.10 -16.26
C ARG A 169 9.88 -20.39 -16.41
N TYR A 170 8.86 -20.37 -17.27
CA TYR A 170 7.92 -21.46 -17.48
C TYR A 170 8.08 -22.16 -18.84
N GLY A 171 9.01 -21.71 -19.68
CA GLY A 171 9.25 -22.32 -21.00
C GLY A 171 8.06 -22.19 -21.95
N ILE A 172 7.33 -21.07 -21.88
CA ILE A 172 6.09 -20.88 -22.62
C ILE A 172 6.41 -20.64 -24.09
N THR A 173 5.90 -21.51 -24.96
CA THR A 173 6.00 -21.39 -26.44
C THR A 173 4.62 -21.28 -27.11
N ARG A 174 3.55 -21.34 -26.32
CA ARG A 174 2.15 -21.36 -26.78
C ARG A 174 1.30 -20.39 -25.98
N CYS A 175 0.30 -19.81 -26.63
CA CYS A 175 -0.68 -18.94 -26.00
C CYS A 175 -1.44 -19.70 -24.91
N GLU A 176 -1.45 -19.17 -23.68
CA GLU A 176 -2.06 -19.86 -22.52
C GLU A 176 -3.59 -19.94 -22.61
N PHE A 177 -4.24 -19.14 -23.47
CA PHE A 177 -5.68 -19.20 -23.72
C PHE A 177 -6.04 -20.17 -24.85
N THR A 178 -5.25 -20.21 -25.94
CA THR A 178 -5.67 -20.91 -27.17
C THR A 178 -4.79 -22.09 -27.53
N ASP A 179 -3.69 -22.32 -26.81
CA ASP A 179 -2.66 -23.33 -27.10
C ASP A 179 -1.99 -23.16 -28.48
N VAL A 180 -2.22 -22.01 -29.14
CA VAL A 180 -1.59 -21.65 -30.42
C VAL A 180 -0.12 -21.33 -30.17
N GLU A 181 0.77 -22.00 -30.90
CA GLU A 181 2.21 -21.76 -30.87
C GLU A 181 2.56 -20.37 -31.42
N PHE A 182 3.50 -19.70 -30.77
CA PHE A 182 4.07 -18.45 -31.26
C PHE A 182 5.57 -18.61 -31.47
N SER A 183 6.08 -18.01 -32.53
CA SER A 183 7.48 -18.10 -32.91
C SER A 183 8.29 -16.89 -32.42
N ASP A 184 7.63 -15.75 -32.23
CA ASP A 184 8.20 -14.51 -31.74
C ASP A 184 7.40 -13.96 -30.55
N ALA A 185 8.12 -13.47 -29.53
CA ALA A 185 7.54 -12.77 -28.39
C ALA A 185 6.80 -11.47 -28.79
N SER A 186 6.99 -10.96 -30.00
CA SER A 186 6.25 -9.83 -30.58
C SER A 186 4.78 -10.16 -30.88
N GLU A 187 4.42 -11.44 -31.01
CA GLU A 187 3.07 -11.96 -31.30
C GLU A 187 2.18 -12.02 -30.05
N VAL A 188 2.79 -12.01 -28.87
CA VAL A 188 2.14 -12.21 -27.58
C VAL A 188 2.32 -11.03 -26.62
N GLN A 189 1.43 -10.95 -25.63
CA GLN A 189 1.45 -10.00 -24.54
C GLN A 189 1.32 -10.69 -23.20
N PHE A 190 1.83 -10.02 -22.16
CA PHE A 190 1.56 -10.38 -20.78
C PHE A 190 0.29 -9.67 -20.34
N ALA A 191 -0.76 -10.42 -20.04
CA ALA A 191 -2.02 -9.94 -19.52
C ALA A 191 -2.07 -10.21 -18.01
N HIS A 192 -2.19 -9.17 -17.19
CA HIS A 192 -2.39 -9.31 -15.75
C HIS A 192 -3.76 -9.92 -15.47
N VAL A 193 -3.81 -10.91 -14.58
CA VAL A 193 -5.05 -11.57 -14.18
C VAL A 193 -5.81 -10.73 -13.15
N ASP A 194 -5.11 -10.21 -12.14
CA ASP A 194 -5.63 -9.14 -11.29
C ASP A 194 -5.11 -7.77 -11.75
N SER A 195 -6.04 -6.83 -11.90
CA SER A 195 -5.72 -5.46 -12.28
C SER A 195 -4.66 -4.85 -11.36
N VAL A 196 -3.64 -4.28 -11.98
CA VAL A 196 -2.62 -3.47 -11.28
C VAL A 196 -3.25 -2.28 -10.55
N ALA A 197 -4.40 -1.79 -11.00
CA ALA A 197 -5.08 -0.67 -10.35
C ALA A 197 -5.69 -1.05 -8.99
N THR A 198 -6.16 -2.29 -8.83
CA THR A 198 -6.80 -2.78 -7.60
C THR A 198 -5.83 -3.56 -6.70
N ALA A 199 -4.78 -4.16 -7.30
CA ALA A 199 -3.77 -4.94 -6.60
C ALA A 199 -2.33 -4.50 -6.97
N PRO A 200 -1.93 -3.24 -6.69
CA PRO A 200 -0.64 -2.69 -7.13
C PRO A 200 0.58 -3.43 -6.57
N LEU A 201 0.42 -4.13 -5.44
CA LEU A 201 1.48 -4.97 -4.86
C LEU A 201 1.75 -6.24 -5.69
N HIS A 202 0.80 -6.69 -6.51
CA HIS A 202 0.95 -7.85 -7.39
C HIS A 202 1.38 -7.45 -8.81
N ALA A 203 1.66 -6.17 -9.05
CA ALA A 203 1.95 -5.65 -10.39
C ALA A 203 3.22 -6.24 -11.03
N LEU A 204 4.17 -6.70 -10.19
CA LEU A 204 5.44 -7.31 -10.59
C LEU A 204 5.48 -8.83 -10.42
N ASP A 205 4.38 -9.45 -10.00
CA ASP A 205 4.34 -10.89 -9.87
C ASP A 205 4.16 -11.54 -11.25
N ILE A 206 5.17 -12.28 -11.71
CA ILE A 206 5.10 -13.04 -12.96
C ILE A 206 4.02 -14.13 -12.93
N LYS A 207 3.57 -14.54 -11.73
CA LYS A 207 2.42 -15.43 -11.56
C LYS A 207 1.09 -14.70 -11.74
N ASN A 208 1.03 -13.40 -11.43
CA ASN A 208 -0.15 -12.57 -11.63
C ASN A 208 -0.33 -12.14 -13.11
N GLY A 209 -0.29 -13.10 -14.02
CA GLY A 209 -0.55 -12.85 -15.42
C GLY A 209 -0.26 -14.03 -16.32
N VAL A 210 -0.76 -13.94 -17.55
CA VAL A 210 -0.71 -14.97 -18.58
C VAL A 210 -0.15 -14.42 -19.89
N ILE A 211 0.44 -15.29 -20.71
CA ILE A 211 0.95 -15.00 -22.04
C ILE A 211 -0.12 -15.35 -23.07
N ILE A 212 -0.68 -14.32 -23.69
CA ILE A 212 -1.78 -14.44 -24.67
C ILE A 212 -1.43 -13.75 -25.98
N LEU A 213 -2.08 -14.15 -27.07
CA LEU A 213 -1.91 -13.49 -28.38
C LEU A 213 -2.34 -12.02 -28.31
N ARG A 214 -1.65 -11.16 -29.08
CA ARG A 214 -1.94 -9.72 -29.15
C ARG A 214 -3.38 -9.38 -29.49
N GLY A 215 -3.99 -10.15 -30.39
CA GLY A 215 -5.39 -9.96 -30.78
C GLY A 215 -6.35 -10.18 -29.59
N ILE A 216 -6.10 -11.21 -28.79
CA ILE A 216 -6.89 -11.53 -27.59
C ILE A 216 -6.71 -10.43 -26.55
N HIS A 217 -5.47 -10.00 -26.30
CA HIS A 217 -5.19 -8.91 -25.36
C HIS A 217 -5.91 -7.60 -25.75
N ALA A 218 -5.89 -7.25 -27.05
CA ALA A 218 -6.60 -6.08 -27.55
C ALA A 218 -8.11 -6.20 -27.35
N GLU A 219 -8.67 -7.39 -27.55
CA GLU A 219 -10.09 -7.65 -27.33
C GLU A 219 -10.50 -7.52 -25.87
N LEU A 220 -9.74 -8.13 -24.94
CA LEU A 220 -9.98 -8.00 -23.50
C LEU A 220 -9.97 -6.52 -23.08
N THR A 221 -9.00 -5.75 -23.59
CA THR A 221 -8.91 -4.31 -23.33
C THR A 221 -10.12 -3.56 -23.86
N GLN A 222 -10.57 -3.85 -25.08
CA GLN A 222 -11.74 -3.22 -25.70
C GLN A 222 -13.04 -3.49 -24.93
N ARG A 223 -13.15 -4.69 -24.33
CA ARG A 223 -14.31 -5.09 -23.51
C ARG A 223 -14.23 -4.60 -22.06
N GLY A 224 -13.13 -3.97 -21.65
CA GLY A 224 -12.92 -3.53 -20.26
C GLY A 224 -12.72 -4.68 -19.28
N ILE A 225 -12.24 -5.83 -19.74
CA ILE A 225 -12.01 -7.03 -18.91
C ILE A 225 -10.62 -6.90 -18.27
N HIS A 226 -10.60 -6.77 -16.93
CA HIS A 226 -9.39 -6.42 -16.17
C HIS A 226 -9.24 -7.20 -14.87
N ASP A 227 -10.10 -8.18 -14.61
CA ASP A 227 -10.10 -9.01 -13.41
C ASP A 227 -10.13 -10.50 -13.74
N PHE A 228 -9.83 -11.31 -12.73
CA PHE A 228 -9.81 -12.76 -12.83
C PHE A 228 -11.14 -13.30 -13.37
N ALA A 229 -12.26 -12.85 -12.78
CA ALA A 229 -13.60 -13.34 -13.12
C ALA A 229 -13.94 -13.05 -14.58
N GLY A 230 -13.73 -11.81 -15.04
CA GLY A 230 -14.02 -11.45 -16.43
C GLY A 230 -13.11 -12.16 -17.43
N MET A 231 -11.84 -12.40 -17.10
CA MET A 231 -10.95 -13.19 -17.95
C MET A 231 -11.38 -14.66 -18.03
N TYR A 232 -11.80 -15.24 -16.91
CA TYR A 232 -12.31 -16.61 -16.86
C TYR A 232 -13.57 -16.75 -17.71
N ASP A 233 -14.54 -15.85 -17.54
CA ASP A 233 -15.78 -15.84 -18.31
C ASP A 233 -15.51 -15.64 -19.81
N PHE A 234 -14.58 -14.74 -20.16
CA PHE A 234 -14.13 -14.58 -21.55
C PHE A 234 -13.59 -15.87 -22.15
N CYS A 235 -12.78 -16.62 -21.39
CA CYS A 235 -12.28 -17.90 -21.85
C CYS A 235 -13.40 -18.90 -22.12
N ILE A 236 -14.37 -19.00 -21.21
CA ILE A 236 -15.54 -19.88 -21.36
C ILE A 236 -16.36 -19.48 -22.60
N GLU A 237 -16.68 -18.20 -22.77
CA GLU A 237 -17.45 -17.67 -23.92
C GLU A 237 -16.80 -17.99 -25.27
N ARG A 238 -15.46 -17.97 -25.32
CA ARG A 238 -14.68 -18.17 -26.56
C ARG A 238 -14.19 -19.61 -26.75
N GLY A 239 -14.52 -20.53 -25.86
CA GLY A 239 -14.01 -21.90 -25.88
C GLY A 239 -12.48 -21.98 -25.75
N HIS A 240 -11.89 -21.06 -24.99
CA HIS A 240 -10.47 -21.01 -24.67
C HIS A 240 -10.18 -21.82 -23.40
N SER A 241 -8.90 -22.15 -23.21
CA SER A 241 -8.39 -22.84 -22.01
C SER A 241 -8.59 -21.98 -20.76
N THR A 242 -8.98 -22.64 -19.67
CA THR A 242 -9.06 -22.10 -18.31
C THR A 242 -8.03 -22.72 -17.37
N ILE A 243 -7.13 -23.59 -17.87
CA ILE A 243 -6.11 -24.27 -17.05
C ILE A 243 -5.24 -23.26 -16.31
N TRP A 244 -4.97 -22.10 -16.92
CA TRP A 244 -4.21 -21.02 -16.29
C TRP A 244 -4.81 -20.56 -14.96
N ALA A 245 -6.11 -20.75 -14.74
CA ALA A 245 -6.81 -20.38 -13.51
C ALA A 245 -6.53 -21.35 -12.35
N GLU A 246 -6.11 -22.59 -12.64
CA GLU A 246 -5.79 -23.60 -11.61
C GLU A 246 -4.52 -23.25 -10.83
N ASP A 247 -3.64 -22.43 -11.42
CA ASP A 247 -2.37 -21.99 -10.82
C ASP A 247 -2.52 -20.75 -9.90
N PHE A 248 -3.73 -20.21 -9.75
CA PHE A 248 -4.02 -19.07 -8.89
C PHE A 248 -4.64 -19.53 -7.57
N ASP A 249 -3.87 -19.40 -6.48
CA ASP A 249 -4.42 -19.49 -5.13
C ASP A 249 -5.32 -18.27 -4.89
N LEU A 250 -6.64 -18.48 -4.90
CA LEU A 250 -7.66 -17.48 -4.52
C LEU A 250 -7.61 -17.13 -3.03
#